data_AF-M7X7V6-F1
#
_entry.id   AF-M7X7V6-F1
#
_cell.length_a   1.000
_cell.length_b   1.000
_cell.length_c   1.000
_cell.angle_alpha   90.00
_cell.angle_beta   90.00
_cell.angle_gamma   90.00
#
_symmetry.space_group_name_H-M   'P 1'
#
loop_
_entity.id
_entity.type
_entity.pdbx_description
1 polymer ?
#
loop_
_entity_poly.entity_id
_entity_poly.type
_entity_poly.pdbx_seq_one_letter_code
_entity_poly.pdbx_strand_id
1 'polypeptide(L)'
;MHLKKEDIQLIEIAFDSGVIPPPYSHYYKLKIGIQRDFLDVSLDLVYTDRDEVTEEEIRDEGFTLHDDFHFNGEVPLVWKKPLMELYSKTKWSNKKLDAEGGIGVLTKDIHGQEVYTVPLNQEDWQFFAQDVIQAIYEISKKEAPLKIGYLIREENQLFDLTLTVLFSVRKVEVRVNGKAKEADWDKTKELLSFVFLPDYDYDRAKQTKPQHKGHFIDCGDGLWHEVGKGVINIDDSFDAVGRIKEGFKALSLK
;
A
#
# COMPACT_ATOMS: atom_id res chain seq x y z
N MET A 1 -2.36 -25.87 -14.80
CA MET A 1 -3.75 -25.63 -15.22
C MET A 1 -4.40 -24.83 -14.12
N HIS A 2 -4.92 -23.63 -14.38
CA HIS A 2 -5.54 -22.78 -13.35
C HIS A 2 -7.05 -23.06 -13.28
N LEU A 3 -7.66 -22.77 -12.14
CA LEU A 3 -9.08 -22.99 -11.91
C LEU A 3 -9.92 -21.93 -12.64
N LYS A 4 -11.17 -22.27 -12.95
CA LYS A 4 -12.12 -21.28 -13.49
C LYS A 4 -12.48 -20.29 -12.40
N LYS A 5 -12.45 -19.01 -12.77
CA LYS A 5 -12.70 -17.88 -11.86
C LYS A 5 -14.02 -18.03 -11.09
N GLU A 6 -15.07 -18.48 -11.77
CA GLU A 6 -16.43 -18.56 -11.24
C GLU A 6 -16.56 -19.60 -10.12
N ASP A 7 -15.68 -20.60 -10.13
CA ASP A 7 -15.69 -21.72 -9.22
C ASP A 7 -14.76 -21.50 -8.01
N ILE A 8 -13.97 -20.42 -7.98
CA ILE A 8 -13.02 -20.15 -6.89
C ILE A 8 -13.77 -19.79 -5.61
N GLN A 9 -13.44 -20.50 -4.52
CA GLN A 9 -13.92 -20.21 -3.17
C GLN A 9 -12.82 -19.68 -2.24
N LEU A 10 -11.56 -20.05 -2.48
CA LEU A 10 -10.43 -19.64 -1.67
C LEU A 10 -9.24 -19.27 -2.56
N ILE A 11 -8.58 -18.17 -2.21
CA ILE A 11 -7.26 -17.82 -2.72
C ILE A 11 -6.34 -17.61 -1.53
N GLU A 12 -5.21 -18.31 -1.50
CA GLU A 12 -4.11 -18.07 -0.59
C GLU A 12 -2.95 -17.45 -1.36
N ILE A 13 -2.48 -16.29 -0.90
CA ILE A 13 -1.31 -15.59 -1.40
C ILE A 13 -0.21 -15.79 -0.35
N ALA A 14 0.85 -16.49 -0.72
CA ALA A 14 2.05 -16.63 0.09
C ALA A 14 3.15 -15.77 -0.50
N PHE A 15 3.81 -14.97 0.31
CA PHE A 15 4.95 -14.16 -0.06
C PHE A 15 6.16 -14.54 0.79
N ASP A 16 7.32 -14.54 0.16
CA ASP A 16 8.63 -14.68 0.79
C ASP A 16 9.52 -13.52 0.30
N SER A 17 10.14 -12.79 1.22
CA SER A 17 11.06 -11.70 0.87
C SER A 17 12.32 -12.15 0.13
N GLY A 18 12.63 -13.45 0.15
CA GLY A 18 13.85 -14.00 -0.41
C GLY A 18 15.07 -13.63 0.44
N VAL A 19 16.22 -13.46 -0.21
CA VAL A 19 17.50 -13.16 0.46
C VAL A 19 17.62 -11.67 0.77
N ILE A 20 16.77 -11.18 1.67
CA ILE A 20 16.83 -9.83 2.24
C ILE A 20 17.36 -9.95 3.67
N PRO A 21 18.28 -9.08 4.12
CA PRO A 21 18.79 -9.14 5.49
C PRO A 21 17.71 -8.78 6.53
N PRO A 22 17.78 -9.32 7.76
CA PRO A 22 17.02 -8.80 8.89
C PRO A 22 17.37 -7.31 9.16
N PRO A 23 16.46 -6.49 9.71
CA PRO A 23 15.11 -6.84 10.18
C PRO A 23 14.02 -6.84 9.08
N TYR A 24 14.41 -6.67 7.81
CA TYR A 24 13.50 -6.56 6.67
C TYR A 24 13.01 -7.91 6.12
N SER A 25 13.74 -9.00 6.39
CA SER A 25 13.35 -10.35 5.99
C SER A 25 12.02 -10.76 6.63
N HIS A 26 11.06 -11.20 5.82
CA HIS A 26 9.75 -11.62 6.29
C HIS A 26 9.02 -12.51 5.27
N TYR A 27 8.06 -13.28 5.76
CA TYR A 27 7.09 -13.95 4.93
C TYR A 27 5.68 -13.61 5.41
N TYR A 28 4.71 -13.72 4.51
CA TYR A 28 3.31 -13.69 4.92
C TYR A 28 2.46 -14.70 4.15
N LYS A 29 1.36 -15.11 4.77
CA LYS A 29 0.28 -15.89 4.15
C LYS A 29 -1.03 -15.16 4.34
N LEU A 30 -1.65 -14.77 3.23
CA LEU A 30 -2.94 -14.11 3.18
C LEU A 30 -3.95 -15.07 2.53
N LYS A 31 -4.83 -15.66 3.33
CA LYS A 31 -5.93 -16.52 2.84
C LYS A 31 -7.21 -15.71 2.75
N ILE A 32 -7.90 -15.83 1.62
CA ILE A 32 -9.10 -15.07 1.30
C ILE A 32 -10.19 -16.05 0.85
N GLY A 33 -11.12 -16.33 1.76
CA GLY A 33 -12.34 -17.08 1.50
C GLY A 33 -13.45 -16.16 0.98
N ILE A 34 -14.08 -16.54 -0.12
CA ILE A 34 -15.12 -15.75 -0.77
C ILE A 34 -16.48 -16.14 -0.17
N GLN A 35 -17.02 -15.29 0.70
CA GLN A 35 -18.38 -15.42 1.23
C GLN A 35 -19.36 -14.56 0.41
N ARG A 36 -20.64 -14.63 0.77
CA ARG A 36 -21.71 -13.88 0.10
C ARG A 36 -21.57 -12.37 0.29
N ASP A 37 -21.35 -11.94 1.54
CA ASP A 37 -21.46 -10.54 1.95
C ASP A 37 -20.11 -9.93 2.37
N PHE A 38 -19.09 -10.75 2.59
CA PHE A 38 -17.74 -10.34 2.99
C PHE A 38 -16.69 -11.33 2.44
N LEU A 39 -15.42 -11.03 2.69
CA LEU A 39 -14.30 -11.95 2.51
C LEU A 39 -13.85 -12.46 3.89
N ASP A 40 -13.82 -13.77 4.07
CA ASP A 40 -13.30 -14.41 5.28
C ASP A 40 -11.78 -14.50 5.14
N VAL A 41 -11.04 -13.69 5.91
CA VAL A 41 -9.61 -13.46 5.69
C VAL A 41 -8.79 -13.86 6.90
N SER A 42 -7.71 -14.60 6.64
CA SER A 42 -6.64 -14.81 7.62
C SER A 42 -5.31 -14.27 7.09
N LEU A 43 -4.56 -13.61 7.95
CA LEU A 43 -3.20 -13.14 7.68
C LEU A 43 -2.26 -13.66 8.77
N ASP A 44 -1.19 -14.32 8.36
CA ASP A 44 -0.04 -14.65 9.18
C ASP A 44 1.17 -13.92 8.59
N LEU A 45 1.74 -12.94 9.28
CA LEU A 45 2.93 -12.18 8.88
C LEU A 45 4.01 -12.36 9.93
N VAL A 46 5.19 -12.81 9.50
CA VAL A 46 6.30 -13.14 10.39
C VAL A 46 7.60 -12.60 9.83
N TYR A 47 8.34 -11.87 10.65
CA TYR A 47 9.70 -11.43 10.34
C TYR A 47 10.70 -12.51 10.74
N THR A 48 11.70 -12.75 9.89
CA THR A 48 12.66 -13.85 10.09
C THR A 48 14.05 -13.33 10.42
N ASP A 49 14.86 -14.23 10.99
CA ASP A 49 16.30 -14.04 11.21
C ASP A 49 16.67 -12.83 12.09
N ARG A 50 15.70 -12.32 12.87
CA ARG A 50 15.89 -11.18 13.77
C ARG A 50 16.80 -11.47 14.95
N ASP A 51 17.09 -12.73 15.23
CA ASP A 51 18.09 -13.16 16.20
C ASP A 51 19.53 -12.97 15.68
N GLU A 52 19.73 -12.68 14.39
CA GLU A 52 21.04 -12.37 13.81
C GLU A 52 21.45 -10.89 13.98
N VAL A 53 20.52 -10.02 14.39
CA VAL A 53 20.74 -8.59 14.63
C VAL A 53 20.41 -8.22 16.07
N THR A 54 20.99 -7.12 16.54
CA THR A 54 20.75 -6.61 17.89
C THR A 54 19.40 -5.88 17.98
N GLU A 55 18.85 -5.79 19.19
CA GLU A 55 17.62 -5.02 19.42
C GLU A 55 17.78 -3.53 19.05
N GLU A 56 18.97 -2.96 19.23
CA GLU A 56 19.27 -1.58 18.85
C GLU A 56 19.18 -1.40 17.33
N GLU A 57 19.81 -2.29 16.55
CA GLU A 57 19.69 -2.29 15.09
C GLU A 57 18.24 -2.44 14.63
N ILE A 58 17.44 -3.32 15.25
CA ILE A 58 16.00 -3.45 14.92
C ILE A 58 15.27 -2.12 15.14
N ARG A 59 15.50 -1.46 16.28
CA ARG A 59 14.81 -0.20 16.63
C ARG A 59 15.27 0.97 15.77
N ASP A 60 16.56 1.03 15.45
CA ASP A 60 17.14 2.09 14.62
C ASP A 60 16.60 2.06 13.19
N GLU A 61 16.29 0.86 12.67
CA GLU A 61 15.61 0.66 11.38
C GLU A 61 14.07 0.87 11.47
N GLY A 62 13.55 1.28 12.63
CA GLY A 62 12.14 1.61 12.82
C GLY A 62 11.22 0.43 13.13
N PHE A 63 11.77 -0.75 13.43
CA PHE A 63 11.03 -1.95 13.79
C PHE A 63 10.88 -2.10 15.31
N THR A 64 10.02 -3.02 15.74
CA THR A 64 9.86 -3.42 17.15
C THR A 64 10.20 -4.90 17.32
N LEU A 65 10.39 -5.39 18.54
CA LEU A 65 10.60 -6.83 18.77
C LEU A 65 9.34 -7.69 18.53
N HIS A 66 8.19 -7.08 18.24
CA HIS A 66 6.89 -7.76 18.15
C HIS A 66 6.11 -7.31 16.91
N ASP A 67 6.80 -7.19 15.76
CA ASP A 67 6.15 -6.77 14.50
C ASP A 67 5.36 -7.88 13.81
N ASP A 68 5.60 -9.14 14.19
CA ASP A 68 4.79 -10.27 13.75
C ASP A 68 3.30 -9.98 13.99
N PHE A 69 2.48 -10.30 13.00
CA PHE A 69 1.08 -9.93 13.03
C PHE A 69 0.20 -11.07 12.53
N HIS A 70 -0.86 -11.31 13.29
CA HIS A 70 -1.83 -12.36 13.03
C HIS A 70 -3.23 -11.76 13.03
N PHE A 71 -4.03 -12.09 12.02
CA PHE A 71 -5.40 -11.64 11.90
C PHE A 71 -6.29 -12.76 11.37
N ASN A 72 -7.50 -12.85 11.90
CA ASN A 72 -8.58 -13.68 11.39
C ASN A 72 -9.88 -12.87 11.52
N GLY A 73 -10.57 -12.63 10.42
CA GLY A 73 -11.81 -11.86 10.45
C GLY A 73 -12.36 -11.48 9.08
N GLU A 74 -13.36 -10.61 9.12
CA GLU A 74 -14.11 -10.20 7.92
C GLU A 74 -13.48 -8.98 7.27
N VAL A 75 -13.24 -9.06 5.95
CA VAL A 75 -12.82 -7.93 5.10
C VAL A 75 -13.96 -7.58 4.13
N PRO A 76 -14.28 -6.30 3.90
CA PRO A 76 -15.40 -5.92 3.04
C PRO A 76 -15.31 -6.45 1.60
N LEU A 77 -16.47 -6.79 1.03
CA LEU A 77 -16.61 -7.43 -0.29
C LEU A 77 -16.08 -6.56 -1.46
N VAL A 78 -15.83 -5.27 -1.24
CA VAL A 78 -15.24 -4.35 -2.23
C VAL A 78 -13.91 -4.86 -2.79
N TRP A 79 -13.18 -5.70 -2.04
CA TRP A 79 -11.92 -6.31 -2.44
C TRP A 79 -12.08 -7.55 -3.35
N LYS A 80 -13.28 -8.13 -3.44
CA LYS A 80 -13.54 -9.31 -4.29
C LYS A 80 -13.31 -9.01 -5.76
N LYS A 81 -13.87 -7.91 -6.27
CA LYS A 81 -13.76 -7.55 -7.69
C LYS A 81 -12.29 -7.40 -8.13
N PRO A 82 -11.44 -6.57 -7.47
CA PRO A 82 -10.05 -6.41 -7.88
C PRO A 82 -9.23 -7.71 -7.75
N LEU A 83 -9.45 -8.53 -6.71
CA LEU A 83 -8.81 -9.86 -6.60
C LEU A 83 -9.12 -10.73 -7.81
N MET A 84 -10.40 -10.80 -8.16
CA MET A 84 -10.89 -11.66 -9.21
C MET A 84 -10.52 -11.13 -10.60
N GLU A 85 -10.38 -9.82 -10.79
CA GLU A 85 -9.80 -9.21 -12.00
C GLU A 85 -8.31 -9.49 -12.13
N LEU A 86 -7.54 -9.33 -11.03
CA LEU A 86 -6.12 -9.69 -10.96
C LEU A 86 -5.90 -11.16 -11.33
N TYR A 87 -6.66 -12.06 -10.73
CA TYR A 87 -6.61 -13.49 -11.04
C TYR A 87 -6.85 -13.77 -12.53
N SER A 88 -7.87 -13.14 -13.13
CA SER A 88 -8.21 -13.35 -14.55
C SER A 88 -7.15 -12.82 -15.51
N LYS A 89 -6.48 -11.69 -15.21
CA LYS A 89 -5.43 -11.13 -16.09
C LYS A 89 -4.08 -11.84 -15.93
N THR A 90 -3.91 -12.62 -14.86
CA THR A 90 -2.63 -13.23 -14.50
C THR A 90 -2.26 -14.33 -15.48
N LYS A 91 -1.00 -14.27 -15.94
CA LYS A 91 -0.35 -15.39 -16.62
C LYS A 91 0.39 -16.22 -15.59
N TRP A 92 0.22 -17.54 -15.65
CA TRP A 92 0.70 -18.46 -14.62
C TRP A 92 1.92 -19.25 -15.09
N SER A 93 2.86 -19.45 -14.18
CA SER A 93 3.99 -20.36 -14.31
C SER A 93 3.76 -21.60 -13.47
N ASN A 94 4.19 -22.75 -14.00
CA ASN A 94 4.25 -24.01 -13.25
C ASN A 94 5.60 -24.20 -12.54
N LYS A 95 6.53 -23.24 -12.65
CA LYS A 95 7.78 -23.28 -11.90
C LYS A 95 7.48 -23.05 -10.42
N LYS A 96 8.27 -23.68 -9.55
CA LYS A 96 8.30 -23.32 -8.14
C LYS A 96 9.02 -21.97 -7.98
N LEU A 97 8.70 -21.26 -6.90
CA LEU A 97 9.55 -20.15 -6.44
C LEU A 97 10.96 -20.69 -6.22
N ASP A 98 11.95 -19.91 -6.62
CA ASP A 98 13.35 -20.18 -6.32
C ASP A 98 13.74 -19.49 -5.00
N ALA A 99 15.03 -19.50 -4.69
CA ALA A 99 15.55 -18.90 -3.47
C ALA A 99 15.50 -17.37 -3.46
N GLU A 100 15.14 -16.72 -4.58
CA GLU A 100 15.01 -15.26 -4.65
C GLU A 100 13.69 -14.77 -4.02
N GLY A 101 12.83 -15.69 -3.56
CA GLY A 101 11.56 -15.36 -2.93
C GLY A 101 10.46 -15.03 -3.95
N GLY A 102 9.41 -14.36 -3.48
CA GLY A 102 8.28 -13.90 -4.29
C GLY A 102 6.94 -14.51 -3.87
N ILE A 103 5.97 -14.38 -4.76
CA ILE A 103 4.56 -14.73 -4.59
C ILE A 103 4.26 -16.12 -5.14
N GLY A 104 3.68 -16.97 -4.29
CA GLY A 104 3.00 -18.20 -4.64
C GLY A 104 1.50 -18.05 -4.40
N VAL A 105 0.68 -18.62 -5.28
CA VAL A 105 -0.77 -18.57 -5.15
C VAL A 105 -1.33 -19.99 -5.13
N LEU A 106 -2.04 -20.33 -4.06
CA LEU A 106 -2.87 -21.52 -3.96
C LEU A 106 -4.34 -21.13 -4.13
N THR A 107 -5.06 -21.86 -4.98
CA THR A 107 -6.49 -21.65 -5.20
C THR A 107 -7.27 -22.91 -4.94
N LYS A 108 -8.48 -22.76 -4.41
CA LYS A 108 -9.43 -23.85 -4.18
C LYS A 108 -10.78 -23.54 -4.80
N ASP A 109 -11.34 -24.50 -5.52
CA ASP A 109 -12.68 -24.38 -6.10
C ASP A 109 -13.80 -24.96 -5.21
N ILE A 110 -15.05 -24.77 -5.66
CA ILE A 110 -16.27 -25.33 -5.06
C ILE A 110 -16.27 -26.87 -4.95
N HIS A 111 -15.44 -27.56 -5.72
CA HIS A 111 -15.31 -29.02 -5.73
C HIS A 111 -14.17 -29.51 -4.83
N GLY A 112 -13.44 -28.60 -4.20
CA GLY A 112 -12.30 -28.89 -3.35
C GLY A 112 -11.01 -29.16 -4.12
N GLN A 113 -10.96 -28.90 -5.42
CA GLN A 113 -9.73 -28.99 -6.19
C GLN A 113 -8.79 -27.85 -5.79
N GLU A 114 -7.57 -28.20 -5.40
CA GLU A 114 -6.53 -27.23 -5.04
C GLU A 114 -5.45 -27.16 -6.11
N VAL A 115 -5.05 -25.94 -6.47
CA VAL A 115 -4.01 -25.68 -7.48
C VAL A 115 -3.05 -24.65 -6.94
N TYR A 116 -1.77 -25.01 -6.91
CA TYR A 116 -0.65 -24.08 -6.63
C TYR A 116 0.00 -23.61 -7.95
N THR A 117 0.19 -22.31 -8.08
CA THR A 117 0.80 -21.67 -9.25
C THR A 117 1.60 -20.43 -8.86
N VAL A 118 2.53 -20.02 -9.71
CA VAL A 118 3.32 -18.78 -9.53
C VAL A 118 2.88 -17.75 -10.57
N PRO A 119 2.40 -16.56 -10.20
CA PRO A 119 2.03 -15.53 -11.16
C PRO A 119 3.26 -14.94 -11.85
N LEU A 120 3.20 -14.64 -13.14
CA LEU A 120 4.29 -13.96 -13.85
C LEU A 120 4.33 -12.45 -13.54
N ASN A 121 3.21 -11.86 -13.12
CA ASN A 121 3.10 -10.47 -12.68
C ASN A 121 3.20 -10.38 -11.16
N GLN A 122 4.37 -10.75 -10.62
CA GLN A 122 4.66 -10.79 -9.18
C GLN A 122 4.30 -9.49 -8.45
N GLU A 123 4.72 -8.36 -9.01
CA GLU A 123 4.53 -7.03 -8.46
C GLU A 123 3.04 -6.66 -8.29
N ASP A 124 2.20 -6.96 -9.28
CA ASP A 124 0.74 -6.74 -9.20
C ASP A 124 0.10 -7.48 -8.01
N TRP A 125 0.56 -8.71 -7.76
CA TRP A 125 0.06 -9.52 -6.64
C TRP A 125 0.56 -9.01 -5.30
N GLN A 126 1.82 -8.59 -5.24
CA GLN A 126 2.38 -7.98 -4.05
C GLN A 126 1.66 -6.67 -3.70
N PHE A 127 1.40 -5.78 -4.67
CA PHE A 127 0.64 -4.56 -4.44
C PHE A 127 -0.80 -4.85 -3.98
N PHE A 128 -1.47 -5.83 -4.58
CA PHE A 128 -2.80 -6.23 -4.13
C PHE A 128 -2.79 -6.75 -2.69
N ALA A 129 -1.84 -7.63 -2.35
CA ALA A 129 -1.72 -8.18 -1.01
C ALA A 129 -1.41 -7.10 0.02
N GLN A 130 -0.50 -6.17 -0.29
CA GLN A 130 -0.19 -5.02 0.56
C GLN A 130 -1.43 -4.14 0.79
N ASP A 131 -2.21 -3.86 -0.25
CA ASP A 131 -3.45 -3.09 -0.14
C ASP A 131 -4.49 -3.77 0.78
N VAL A 132 -4.61 -5.11 0.72
CA VAL A 132 -5.48 -5.87 1.61
C VAL A 132 -4.92 -5.92 3.04
N ILE A 133 -3.61 -6.05 3.23
CA ILE A 133 -2.96 -6.00 4.54
C ILE A 133 -3.20 -4.63 5.20
N GLN A 134 -3.10 -3.54 4.43
CA GLN A 134 -3.44 -2.18 4.91
C GLN A 134 -4.92 -2.07 5.30
N ALA A 135 -5.83 -2.68 4.53
CA ALA A 135 -7.24 -2.76 4.93
C ALA A 135 -7.43 -3.52 6.25
N ILE A 136 -6.69 -4.61 6.47
CA ILE A 136 -6.70 -5.38 7.72
C ILE A 136 -6.17 -4.53 8.90
N TYR A 137 -5.09 -3.78 8.71
CA TYR A 137 -4.56 -2.89 9.74
C TYR A 137 -5.55 -1.80 10.15
N GLU A 138 -6.27 -1.21 9.20
CA GLU A 138 -7.36 -0.26 9.49
C GLU A 138 -8.53 -0.94 10.23
N ILE A 139 -9.01 -2.10 9.75
CA ILE A 139 -10.14 -2.83 10.33
C ILE A 139 -9.85 -3.27 11.77
N SER A 140 -8.63 -3.77 12.01
CA SER A 140 -8.16 -4.19 13.33
C SER A 140 -7.79 -3.02 14.25
N LYS A 141 -7.85 -1.77 13.75
CA LYS A 141 -7.43 -0.54 14.44
C LYS A 141 -5.95 -0.55 14.84
N LYS A 142 -5.12 -1.36 14.18
CA LYS A 142 -3.67 -1.32 14.34
C LYS A 142 -3.11 -0.02 13.77
N GLU A 143 -3.66 0.44 12.64
CA GLU A 143 -3.27 1.69 11.99
C GLU A 143 -4.48 2.56 11.66
N ALA A 144 -4.25 3.87 11.61
CA ALA A 144 -5.24 4.83 11.12
C ALA A 144 -5.15 4.96 9.59
N PRO A 145 -6.24 5.35 8.90
CA PRO A 145 -6.21 5.59 7.47
C PRO A 145 -5.11 6.60 7.07
N LEU A 146 -4.43 6.33 5.95
CA LEU A 146 -3.39 7.21 5.43
C LEU A 146 -3.96 8.59 5.11
N LYS A 147 -3.34 9.63 5.67
CA LYS A 147 -3.77 11.01 5.50
C LYS A 147 -2.60 11.88 5.07
N ILE A 148 -2.73 12.52 3.91
CA ILE A 148 -1.72 13.41 3.35
C ILE A 148 -2.29 14.83 3.29
N GLY A 149 -1.55 15.78 3.85
CA GLY A 149 -1.80 17.21 3.71
C GLY A 149 -1.07 17.76 2.49
N TYR A 150 -1.73 18.61 1.70
CA TYR A 150 -1.07 19.34 0.63
C TYR A 150 -1.53 20.80 0.58
N LEU A 151 -0.59 21.72 0.43
CA LEU A 151 -0.86 23.16 0.41
C LEU A 151 -0.28 23.78 -0.85
N ILE A 152 -1.12 24.45 -1.62
CA ILE A 152 -0.70 25.33 -2.72
C ILE A 152 -0.98 26.76 -2.27
N ARG A 153 0.08 27.57 -2.14
CA ARG A 153 -0.04 29.00 -1.84
C ARG A 153 0.68 29.81 -2.93
N GLU A 154 -0.10 30.44 -3.79
CA GLU A 154 0.37 31.36 -4.83
C GLU A 154 -0.22 32.75 -4.57
N GLU A 155 0.08 33.75 -5.41
CA GLU A 155 -0.37 35.14 -5.21
C GLU A 155 -1.89 35.30 -5.09
N ASN A 156 -2.65 34.58 -5.92
CA ASN A 156 -4.10 34.69 -6.01
C ASN A 156 -4.82 33.37 -5.71
N GLN A 157 -4.10 32.35 -5.26
CA GLN A 157 -4.63 31.00 -5.12
C GLN A 157 -4.14 30.36 -3.83
N LEU A 158 -5.09 29.88 -3.04
CA LEU A 158 -4.85 29.09 -1.84
C LEU A 158 -5.69 27.82 -1.91
N PHE A 159 -5.01 26.68 -2.04
CA PHE A 159 -5.65 25.38 -1.92
C PHE A 159 -5.06 24.63 -0.74
N ASP A 160 -5.92 24.36 0.23
CA ASP A 160 -5.66 23.51 1.38
C ASP A 160 -6.33 22.16 1.13
N LEU A 161 -5.51 21.15 0.83
CA LEU A 161 -5.96 19.81 0.52
C LEU A 161 -5.65 18.85 1.66
N THR A 162 -6.59 17.94 1.91
CA THR A 162 -6.37 16.74 2.69
C THR A 162 -6.84 15.55 1.88
N LEU A 163 -5.93 14.65 1.56
CA LEU A 163 -6.21 13.35 0.96
C LEU A 163 -6.30 12.33 2.09
N THR A 164 -7.35 11.51 2.12
CA THR A 164 -7.52 10.41 3.06
C THR A 164 -7.85 9.15 2.30
N VAL A 165 -6.99 8.14 2.41
CA VAL A 165 -7.17 6.83 1.76
C VAL A 165 -7.66 5.85 2.79
N LEU A 166 -8.82 5.25 2.53
CA LEU A 166 -9.51 4.30 3.40
C LEU A 166 -9.44 2.92 2.76
N PHE A 167 -8.43 2.12 3.11
CA PHE A 167 -8.25 0.78 2.58
C PHE A 167 -9.36 -0.17 3.04
N SER A 168 -9.82 -0.06 4.29
CA SER A 168 -10.91 -0.87 4.86
C SER A 168 -12.16 -0.91 3.97
N VAL A 169 -12.49 0.20 3.28
CA VAL A 169 -13.66 0.31 2.39
C VAL A 169 -13.29 0.61 0.93
N ARG A 170 -12.00 0.53 0.58
CA ARG A 170 -11.44 0.84 -0.75
C ARG A 170 -11.96 2.18 -1.31
N LYS A 171 -11.86 3.25 -0.52
CA LYS A 171 -12.35 4.60 -0.86
C LYS A 171 -11.27 5.66 -0.67
N VAL A 172 -11.33 6.73 -1.46
CA VAL A 172 -10.49 7.91 -1.28
C VAL A 172 -11.35 9.14 -1.07
N GLU A 173 -11.08 9.89 0.00
CA GLU A 173 -11.71 11.18 0.27
C GLU A 173 -10.69 12.31 0.10
N VAL A 174 -11.09 13.35 -0.62
CA VAL A 174 -10.31 14.58 -0.77
C VAL A 174 -11.11 15.73 -0.21
N ARG A 175 -10.53 16.48 0.72
CA ARG A 175 -11.08 17.76 1.19
C ARG A 175 -10.26 18.89 0.59
N VAL A 176 -10.91 19.80 -0.13
CA VAL A 176 -10.28 21.02 -0.66
C VAL A 176 -10.94 22.22 0.00
N ASN A 177 -10.18 23.03 0.72
CA ASN A 177 -10.66 24.20 1.47
C ASN A 177 -11.89 23.85 2.34
N GLY A 178 -11.86 22.68 2.99
CA GLY A 178 -12.92 22.17 3.86
C GLY A 178 -14.08 21.44 3.15
N LYS A 179 -14.17 21.48 1.81
CA LYS A 179 -15.22 20.76 1.06
C LYS A 179 -14.75 19.36 0.67
N ALA A 180 -15.48 18.33 1.10
CA ALA A 180 -15.18 16.95 0.81
C ALA A 180 -15.75 16.50 -0.54
N LYS A 181 -15.00 15.64 -1.23
CA LYS A 181 -15.42 14.89 -2.42
C LYS A 181 -14.70 13.55 -2.46
N GLU A 182 -15.25 12.61 -3.22
CA GLU A 182 -14.60 11.33 -3.48
C GLU A 182 -13.59 11.47 -4.63
N ALA A 183 -12.46 10.80 -4.53
CA ALA A 183 -11.47 10.71 -5.59
C ALA A 183 -11.37 9.27 -6.12
N ASP A 184 -10.84 9.16 -7.34
CA ASP A 184 -10.63 7.89 -8.01
C ASP A 184 -9.51 7.09 -7.31
N TRP A 185 -9.79 5.84 -6.96
CA TRP A 185 -8.86 4.96 -6.24
C TRP A 185 -7.56 4.75 -7.01
N ASP A 186 -7.65 4.36 -8.28
CA ASP A 186 -6.49 3.93 -9.06
C ASP A 186 -5.56 5.12 -9.36
N LYS A 187 -6.14 6.28 -9.72
CA LYS A 187 -5.36 7.54 -9.87
C LYS A 187 -4.73 8.01 -8.58
N THR A 188 -5.39 7.78 -7.44
CA THR A 188 -4.82 8.13 -6.14
C THR A 188 -3.65 7.21 -5.81
N LYS A 189 -3.77 5.91 -6.04
CA LYS A 189 -2.67 4.96 -5.85
C LYS A 189 -1.46 5.31 -6.73
N GLU A 190 -1.68 5.72 -7.97
CA GLU A 190 -0.62 6.25 -8.85
C GLU A 190 0.00 7.53 -8.27
N LEU A 191 -0.79 8.49 -7.78
CA LEU A 191 -0.23 9.67 -7.12
C LEU A 191 0.59 9.31 -5.87
N LEU A 192 0.12 8.36 -5.07
CA LEU A 192 0.83 7.91 -3.87
C LEU A 192 2.18 7.26 -4.19
N SER A 193 2.29 6.50 -5.28
CA SER A 193 3.58 5.93 -5.67
C SER A 193 4.61 7.01 -5.98
N PHE A 194 4.19 8.18 -6.47
CA PHE A 194 5.06 9.34 -6.63
C PHE A 194 5.34 10.06 -5.31
N VAL A 195 4.44 10.04 -4.33
CA VAL A 195 4.66 10.69 -3.02
C VAL A 195 5.76 9.99 -2.24
N PHE A 196 5.80 8.65 -2.27
CA PHE A 196 6.77 7.87 -1.49
C PHE A 196 8.06 7.53 -2.24
N LEU A 197 8.26 8.06 -3.44
CA LEU A 197 9.49 7.86 -4.22
C LEU A 197 10.61 8.87 -3.91
N PRO A 198 10.35 10.18 -3.71
CA PRO A 198 11.39 11.16 -3.42
C PRO A 198 12.07 10.98 -2.06
N ASP A 199 13.23 11.61 -1.90
CA ASP A 199 13.87 11.82 -0.60
C ASP A 199 13.30 13.07 0.10
N TYR A 200 13.15 12.97 1.41
CA TYR A 200 12.54 14.00 2.26
C TYR A 200 13.57 14.54 3.25
N ASP A 201 13.93 15.82 3.10
CA ASP A 201 14.84 16.51 4.02
C ASP A 201 14.08 16.91 5.29
N TYR A 202 14.22 16.09 6.33
CA TYR A 202 13.59 16.29 7.64
C TYR A 202 14.19 17.48 8.41
N ASP A 203 15.45 17.86 8.17
CA ASP A 203 16.06 19.04 8.80
C ASP A 203 15.40 20.34 8.34
N ARG A 204 14.85 20.35 7.11
CA ARG A 204 14.11 21.48 6.56
C ARG A 204 12.63 21.49 6.92
N ALA A 205 12.10 20.36 7.37
CA ALA A 205 10.67 20.19 7.63
C ALA A 205 10.18 21.09 8.78
N LYS A 206 8.89 21.42 8.76
CA LYS A 206 8.27 22.29 9.77
C LYS A 206 7.01 21.66 10.34
N GLN A 207 6.89 21.62 11.67
CA GLN A 207 5.67 21.18 12.35
C GLN A 207 4.49 22.15 12.15
N THR A 208 4.78 23.42 11.81
CA THR A 208 3.75 24.43 11.60
C THR A 208 3.41 24.58 10.13
N LYS A 209 2.12 24.76 9.85
CA LYS A 209 1.63 24.91 8.48
C LYS A 209 2.24 26.16 7.81
N PRO A 210 2.88 26.03 6.63
CA PRO A 210 3.56 27.13 5.96
C PRO A 210 2.63 28.30 5.59
N GLN A 211 3.15 29.52 5.75
CA GLN A 211 2.43 30.78 5.46
C GLN A 211 2.96 31.55 4.24
N HIS A 212 4.11 31.15 3.69
CA HIS A 212 4.72 31.78 2.53
C HIS A 212 4.31 31.07 1.23
N LYS A 213 4.56 31.73 0.09
CA LYS A 213 4.22 31.18 -1.23
C LYS A 213 5.03 29.91 -1.51
N GLY A 214 4.39 28.88 -2.05
CA GLY A 214 5.02 27.61 -2.39
C GLY A 214 4.03 26.45 -2.45
N HIS A 215 4.60 25.26 -2.65
CA HIS A 215 3.91 23.98 -2.59
C HIS A 215 4.46 23.19 -1.40
N PHE A 216 3.58 22.64 -0.59
CA PHE A 216 3.99 21.93 0.62
C PHE A 216 3.21 20.64 0.78
N ILE A 217 3.86 19.61 1.30
CA ILE A 217 3.28 18.30 1.56
C ILE A 217 3.56 17.88 3.01
N ASP A 218 2.58 17.24 3.62
CA ASP A 218 2.65 16.54 4.91
C ASP A 218 2.25 15.10 4.64
N CYS A 219 3.16 14.16 4.86
CA CYS A 219 2.99 12.76 4.50
C CYS A 219 2.22 11.95 5.56
N GLY A 220 1.67 12.62 6.59
CA GLY A 220 0.91 12.00 7.67
C GLY A 220 1.66 11.94 9.00
N ASP A 221 2.90 12.43 9.03
CA ASP A 221 3.77 12.55 10.20
C ASP A 221 3.63 13.91 10.91
N GLY A 222 2.88 14.85 10.31
CA GLY A 222 2.67 16.19 10.84
C GLY A 222 3.82 17.16 10.53
N LEU A 223 4.74 16.77 9.65
CA LEU A 223 5.84 17.60 9.18
C LEU A 223 5.56 18.11 7.76
N TRP A 224 5.66 19.42 7.58
CA TRP A 224 5.48 20.06 6.29
C TRP A 224 6.82 20.23 5.57
N HIS A 225 6.91 19.66 4.38
CA HIS A 225 8.06 19.76 3.48
C HIS A 225 7.73 20.65 2.29
N GLU A 226 8.65 21.55 1.92
CA GLU A 226 8.50 22.38 0.73
C GLU A 226 8.91 21.60 -0.53
N VAL A 227 7.97 21.41 -1.45
CA VAL A 227 8.14 20.56 -2.63
C VAL A 227 9.10 21.20 -3.64
N GLY A 228 10.23 20.53 -3.90
CA GLY A 228 11.34 21.02 -4.71
C GLY A 228 12.45 21.75 -3.94
N LYS A 229 12.36 21.81 -2.60
CA LYS A 229 13.47 22.23 -1.73
C LYS A 229 13.80 21.22 -0.63
N GLY A 230 12.78 20.67 0.02
CA GLY A 230 12.87 19.63 1.03
C GLY A 230 12.24 18.30 0.61
N VAL A 231 11.78 18.23 -0.65
CA VAL A 231 11.37 16.99 -1.32
C VAL A 231 12.10 16.96 -2.65
N ILE A 232 12.95 15.96 -2.85
CA ILE A 232 13.93 15.92 -3.94
C ILE A 232 13.86 14.56 -4.62
N ASN A 233 13.89 14.53 -5.96
CA ASN A 233 13.96 13.26 -6.69
C ASN A 233 15.25 12.52 -6.28
N ILE A 234 15.17 11.20 -6.05
CA ILE A 234 16.35 10.38 -5.72
C ILE A 234 17.39 10.43 -6.86
N ASP A 235 16.93 10.48 -8.11
CA ASP A 235 17.76 10.65 -9.29
C ASP A 235 17.04 11.43 -10.41
N ASP A 236 17.79 11.81 -11.44
CA ASP A 236 17.29 12.63 -12.56
C ASP A 236 16.51 11.84 -13.63
N SER A 237 16.42 10.51 -13.52
CA SER A 237 15.76 9.66 -14.53
C SER A 237 14.23 9.76 -14.49
N PHE A 238 13.66 10.13 -13.33
CA PHE A 238 12.22 10.23 -13.15
C PHE A 238 11.81 11.42 -12.27
N ASP A 239 10.97 12.31 -12.81
CA ASP A 239 10.50 13.51 -12.10
C ASP A 239 9.27 13.24 -11.23
N ALA A 240 9.45 12.54 -10.11
CA ALA A 240 8.38 12.30 -9.14
C ALA A 240 7.86 13.61 -8.51
N VAL A 241 8.75 14.55 -8.18
CA VAL A 241 8.40 15.84 -7.60
C VAL A 241 7.46 16.64 -8.50
N GLY A 242 7.71 16.66 -9.82
CA GLY A 242 6.80 17.25 -10.80
C GLY A 242 5.43 16.56 -10.82
N ARG A 243 5.42 15.22 -10.84
CA ARG A 243 4.18 14.41 -10.81
C ARG A 243 3.33 14.64 -9.57
N ILE A 244 3.95 14.80 -8.39
CA ILE A 244 3.25 15.17 -7.16
C ILE A 244 2.53 16.51 -7.35
N LYS A 245 3.21 17.54 -7.86
CA LYS A 245 2.62 18.87 -8.07
C LYS A 245 1.43 18.80 -9.03
N GLU A 246 1.58 18.09 -10.14
CA GLU A 246 0.52 17.89 -11.14
C GLU A 246 -0.69 17.17 -10.55
N GLY A 247 -0.46 16.07 -9.83
CA GLY A 247 -1.52 15.25 -9.24
C GLY A 247 -2.36 16.01 -8.21
N PHE A 248 -1.72 16.68 -7.25
CA PHE A 248 -2.45 17.46 -6.24
C PHE A 248 -3.13 18.70 -6.83
N LYS A 249 -2.56 19.33 -7.86
CA LYS A 249 -3.23 20.42 -8.58
C LYS A 249 -4.46 19.93 -9.35
N ALA A 250 -4.42 18.74 -9.95
CA ALA A 250 -5.59 18.15 -10.59
C ALA A 250 -6.71 17.84 -9.58
N LEU A 251 -6.35 17.47 -8.34
CA LEU A 251 -7.29 17.28 -7.25
C LEU A 251 -7.89 18.60 -6.72
N SER A 252 -7.22 19.74 -6.86
CA SER A 252 -7.72 21.03 -6.36
C SER A 252 -8.71 21.72 -7.30
N LEU A 253 -8.66 21.45 -8.60
CA LEU A 253 -9.43 22.16 -9.63
C LEU A 253 -10.81 21.53 -9.97
N LYS A 254 -11.13 20.39 -9.38
CA LYS A 254 -12.42 19.69 -9.54
C LYS A 254 -13.33 19.87 -8.33
#